data_AF-A0A7C3X7L5-F1
#
_entry.id   AF-A0A7C3X7L5-F1
#
_cell.length_a   1.000
_cell.length_b   1.000
_cell.length_c   1.000
_cell.angle_alpha   90.00
_cell.angle_beta   90.00
_cell.angle_gamma   90.00
#
_symmetry.space_group_name_H-M   'P 1'
#
loop_
_entity.id
_entity.type
_entity.pdbx_description
1 polymer ?
#
loop_
_entity_poly.entity_id
_entity_poly.type
_entity_poly.pdbx_seq_one_letter_code
_entity_poly.pdbx_strand_id
1 'polypeptide(L)' 'MQRRGFTLIELLVVIAIIAILAAILFPVFAQARATAKRTQCLSNIKQIGLAVLQYAQDYDEKLPYGGQSGNCTQVGT' A
#
# COMPACT_ATOMS: atom_id res chain seq x y z
N MET A 1 -25.01 -47.94 0.08
CA MET A 1 -24.03 -46.87 0.42
C MET A 1 -24.81 -45.64 0.86
N GLN A 2 -24.92 -45.41 2.17
CA GLN A 2 -25.69 -44.28 2.69
C GLN A 2 -24.92 -42.98 2.47
N ARG A 3 -25.42 -42.13 1.56
CA ARG A 3 -24.96 -40.75 1.44
C ARG A 3 -25.49 -39.98 2.65
N ARG A 4 -24.61 -39.62 3.58
CA ARG A 4 -24.91 -38.62 4.62
C ARG A 4 -25.11 -37.28 3.90
N GLY A 5 -26.34 -36.77 3.91
CA GLY A 5 -26.64 -35.43 3.42
C GLY A 5 -26.16 -34.40 4.43
N PHE A 6 -25.51 -33.34 3.95
CA PHE A 6 -25.26 -32.15 4.77
C PHE A 6 -26.60 -31.61 5.25
N THR A 7 -26.72 -31.38 6.55
CA THR A 7 -27.90 -30.71 7.07
C THR A 7 -27.85 -29.25 6.61
N LEU A 8 -28.99 -28.67 6.20
CA LEU A 8 -29.05 -27.28 5.75
C LEU A 8 -28.51 -26.30 6.79
N ILE A 9 -28.62 -26.65 8.08
CA ILE A 9 -28.11 -25.88 9.20
C ILE A 9 -26.58 -25.82 9.27
N GLU A 10 -25.88 -26.91 8.91
CA GLU A 10 -24.41 -26.92 8.86
C GLU A 10 -23.87 -25.98 7.80
N LEU A 11 -24.52 -25.89 6.63
CA LEU A 11 -24.10 -24.94 5.60
C LEU A 11 -24.46 -23.50 5.97
N LEU A 12 -25.62 -23.29 6.60
CA LEU A 12 -26.10 -21.97 6.99
C LEU A 12 -25.22 -21.32 8.07
N VAL A 13 -24.79 -22.07 9.08
CA VAL A 13 -23.94 -21.52 10.14
C VAL A 13 -22.56 -21.12 9.60
N VAL A 14 -22.02 -21.88 8.64
CA VAL A 14 -20.70 -21.60 8.05
C VAL A 14 -20.70 -20.28 7.28
N ILE A 15 -21.70 -20.07 6.40
CA ILE A 15 -21.79 -18.82 5.65
C ILE A 15 -22.04 -17.62 6.57
N ALA A 16 -22.78 -17.80 7.68
CA ALA A 16 -23.00 -16.75 8.66
C ALA A 16 -21.70 -16.32 9.33
N ILE A 17 -20.85 -17.27 9.75
CA ILE A 17 -19.55 -16.95 10.34
C ILE A 17 -18.63 -16.26 9.33
N ILE A 18 -18.57 -16.77 8.08
CA ILE A 18 -17.76 -16.16 7.02
C ILE A 18 -18.20 -14.71 6.74
N ALA A 19 -19.52 -14.44 6.71
CA ALA A 19 -20.05 -13.10 6.47
C ALA A 19 -19.62 -12.12 7.57
N ILE A 20 -19.68 -12.53 8.84
CA ILE A 20 -19.23 -11.71 9.98
C ILE A 20 -17.73 -11.40 9.88
N LEU A 21 -16.91 -12.42 9.60
CA LEU A 21 -15.46 -12.23 9.45
C LEU A 21 -15.11 -11.32 8.27
N ALA A 22 -15.75 -11.53 7.12
CA ALA A 22 -15.53 -10.73 5.92
C ALA A 22 -15.96 -9.26 6.10
N ALA A 23 -17.05 -9.01 6.84
CA ALA A 23 -17.52 -7.66 7.14
C ALA A 23 -16.49 -6.83 7.93
N ILE A 24 -15.69 -7.47 8.80
CA ILE A 24 -14.62 -6.80 9.55
C ILE A 24 -13.34 -6.72 8.70
N LEU A 25 -13.02 -7.77 7.94
CA LEU A 25 -11.78 -7.81 7.15
C LEU A 25 -11.79 -6.82 5.97
N PHE A 26 -12.92 -6.69 5.27
CA PHE A 26 -13.02 -5.85 4.08
C PHE A 26 -12.65 -4.37 4.30
N PRO A 27 -13.20 -3.66 5.32
CA PRO A 27 -12.85 -2.27 5.57
C PRO A 27 -11.38 -2.11 6.00
N VAL A 28 -10.89 -3.00 6.86
CA VAL A 28 -9.51 -2.96 7.37
C VAL A 28 -8.51 -3.22 6.25
N PHE A 29 -8.80 -4.18 5.36
CA PHE A 29 -7.94 -4.52 4.24
C PHE A 29 -7.77 -3.37 3.24
N ALA A 30 -8.86 -2.63 2.97
CA ALA A 30 -8.80 -1.45 2.09
C ALA A 30 -7.86 -0.37 2.66
N GLN A 31 -7.96 -0.07 3.97
CA GLN A 31 -7.09 0.89 4.63
C GLN A 31 -5.63 0.41 4.66
N ALA A 32 -5.39 -0.87 4.98
CA ALA A 32 -4.06 -1.46 5.01
C ALA A 32 -3.36 -1.36 3.64
N ARG A 33 -4.09 -1.60 2.55
CA ARG A 33 -3.55 -1.48 1.18
C ARG A 33 -3.16 -0.05 0.82
N ALA A 34 -3.97 0.94 1.21
CA ALA A 34 -3.65 2.35 0.99
C ALA A 34 -2.38 2.76 1.76
N THR A 35 -2.28 2.33 3.02
CA THR A 35 -1.09 2.55 3.85
C THR A 35 0.14 1.85 3.28
N ALA A 36 0.01 0.61 2.80
CA ALA A 36 1.13 -0.12 2.19
C ALA A 36 1.70 0.61 0.96
N LYS A 37 0.84 1.14 0.08
CA LYS A 37 1.27 1.97 -1.06
C LYS A 37 2.00 3.24 -0.60
N ARG A 38 1.49 3.91 0.43
CA ARG A 38 2.14 5.10 1.00
C ARG A 38 3.51 4.74 1.58
N THR A 39 3.62 3.67 2.35
CA THR A 39 4.88 3.19 2.92
C THR A 39 5.89 2.82 1.84
N GLN A 40 5.45 2.19 0.74
CA GLN A 40 6.31 1.90 -0.41
C GLN A 40 6.84 3.18 -1.04
N CYS A 41 5.98 4.17 -1.29
CA CYS A 41 6.40 5.47 -1.84
C CYS A 41 7.40 6.18 -0.91
N LEU A 42 7.12 6.23 0.40
CA LEU A 42 8.02 6.80 1.39
C LEU A 42 9.37 6.08 1.42
N SER A 43 9.38 4.75 1.32
CA SER A 43 10.60 3.95 1.24
C SER A 43 11.41 4.29 -0.02
N ASN A 44 10.76 4.42 -1.18
CA ASN A 44 11.43 4.79 -2.43
C ASN A 44 12.07 6.18 -2.34
N ILE A 45 11.35 7.17 -1.84
CA ILE A 45 11.87 8.54 -1.67
C ILE A 45 13.02 8.55 -0.67
N LYS A 46 12.90 7.82 0.44
CA LYS A 46 13.99 7.67 1.41
C LYS A 46 15.24 7.08 0.76
N GLN A 47 15.09 6.03 -0.05
CA GLN A 47 16.21 5.41 -0.75
C GLN A 47 16.87 6.39 -1.75
N ILE A 48 16.08 7.17 -2.48
CA ILE A 48 16.59 8.22 -3.37
C ILE A 48 17.32 9.31 -2.58
N GLY A 49 16.73 9.82 -1.50
CA GLY A 49 17.34 10.85 -0.66
C GLY A 49 18.67 10.39 -0.03
N LEU A 50 18.74 9.13 0.39
CA LEU A 50 19.99 8.52 0.84
C LEU A 50 21.02 8.43 -0.29
N ALA A 51 20.61 8.03 -1.50
CA ALA A 51 21.51 7.98 -2.65
C ALA A 51 22.05 9.37 -3.03
N VAL A 52 21.21 10.41 -2.97
CA VAL A 52 21.60 11.80 -3.21
C VAL A 52 22.58 12.28 -2.15
N LEU A 53 22.31 11.98 -0.88
CA LEU A 53 23.23 12.33 0.21
C LEU A 53 24.58 11.64 0.02
N GLN A 54 24.57 10.34 -0.28
CA GLN A 54 25.80 9.57 -0.51
C GLN A 54 26.60 10.15 -1.69
N TYR A 55 25.93 10.48 -2.80
CA TYR A 55 26.56 11.15 -3.93
C TYR A 55 27.20 12.49 -3.54
N ALA A 56 26.50 13.33 -2.77
CA ALA A 56 27.03 14.62 -2.35
C ALA A 56 28.26 14.46 -1.42
N GLN A 57 28.27 13.45 -0.55
CA GLN A 57 29.44 13.15 0.28
C GLN A 57 30.66 12.71 -0.56
N ASP A 58 30.43 12.01 -1.67
CA ASP A 58 31.51 11.55 -2.56
C ASP A 58 32.02 12.65 -3.52
N TYR A 59 31.24 13.71 -3.77
CA TYR A 59 31.50 14.73 -4.80
C TYR A 59 31.62 16.18 -4.24
N ASP A 60 32.44 16.40 -3.20
CA ASP A 60 32.68 17.74 -2.60
C ASP A 60 31.37 18.51 -2.30
N GLU A 61 30.38 17.82 -1.73
CA GLU A 61 29.06 18.37 -1.37
C GLU A 61 28.22 18.85 -2.57
N LYS A 62 28.62 18.47 -3.78
CA LYS A 62 27.90 18.83 -5.01
C LYS A 62 26.67 17.96 -5.19
N LEU A 63 25.50 18.59 -5.09
CA LEU A 63 24.22 17.92 -5.34
C LEU A 63 24.06 17.53 -6.82
N PRO A 64 23.35 16.42 -7.12
CA PRO A 64 23.05 16.03 -8.48
C PRO A 64 22.21 17.11 -9.19
N TYR A 65 22.58 17.41 -10.44
CA TYR A 65 21.90 18.43 -11.23
C TYR A 65 20.47 17.99 -11.57
N GLY A 66 19.49 18.52 -10.82
CA GLY A 66 18.08 18.42 -11.18
C GLY A 66 17.79 19.43 -12.27
N GLY A 67 17.73 18.99 -13.54
CA GLY A 67 17.33 19.86 -14.64
C GLY A 67 15.98 20.50 -14.36
N GLN A 68 15.98 21.80 -14.05
CA GLN A 68 14.76 22.60 -13.99
C GLN A 68 14.55 23.28 -15.33
N SER A 69 13.59 22.77 -16.11
CA SER A 69 12.99 23.51 -17.22
C SER A 69 11.48 23.32 -17.17
N GLY A 70 10.81 24.19 -16.43
CA GLY A 70 9.35 24.27 -16.37
C GLY A 70 8.86 25.01 -15.13
N ASN A 71 8.36 26.23 -15.30
CA ASN A 71 7.82 27.07 -14.25
C ASN A 71 6.61 26.39 -13.56
N CYS A 72 6.78 25.89 -12.34
CA CYS A 72 5.67 25.61 -11.42
C CYS A 72 5.14 26.93 -10.82
N THR A 73 4.59 27.81 -11.65
CA THR A 73 3.74 28.94 -11.21
C THR A 73 2.29 28.82 -11.69
N GLN A 74 1.88 27.63 -12.15
CA GLN A 74 0.47 27.29 -12.33
C GLN A 74 0.13 26.03 -11.54
N VAL A 75 0.24 26.12 -10.22
CA VAL A 75 -0.64 25.34 -9.35
C VAL A 75 -1.98 26.06 -9.43
N GLY A 76 -2.76 25.69 -10.46
CA GLY A 76 -4.14 26.12 -10.59
C GLY A 76 -4.93 25.67 -9.37
N THR A 77 -5.74 26.60 -8.86
CA THR A 77 -6.94 26.33 -8.06
C THR A 77 -7.77 25.18 -8.62
#